data_AF-A0A0M2XVX3-F1
#
_entry.id   AF-A0A0M2XVX3-F1
#
_cell.length_a   1.000
_cell.length_b   1.000
_cell.length_c   1.000
_cell.angle_alpha   90.00
_cell.angle_beta   90.00
_cell.angle_gamma   90.00
#
_symmetry.space_group_name_H-M   'P 1'
#
loop_
_entity.id
_entity.type
_entity.pdbx_description
1 polymer ?
#
loop_
_entity_poly.entity_id
_entity_poly.type
_entity_poly.pdbx_seq_one_letter_code
_entity_poly.pdbx_strand_id
1 'polypeptide(L)' 'GIRELGIVVIEKQELSHFFPEMRALMNQCRFHNCRHINEPGCVIMEAVEEGDIESSRYDSYLSIYHNEDSRA' A
#
# COMPACT_ATOMS: atom_id res chain seq x y z
N GLY A 1 -18.59 13.01 24.90
CA GLY A 1 -18.05 13.81 23.78
C GLY A 1 -16.75 13.20 23.34
N ILE A 2 -16.66 12.75 22.09
CA ILE A 2 -15.42 12.21 21.53
C ILE A 2 -14.68 13.35 20.83
N ARG A 3 -13.49 13.64 21.34
CA ARG A 3 -12.58 14.67 20.87
C ARG A 3 -11.70 14.09 19.78
N GLU A 4 -11.68 14.80 18.65
CA GLU A 4 -10.47 15.04 17.85
C GLU A 4 -9.81 13.77 17.29
N LEU A 5 -10.35 13.28 16.16
CA LEU A 5 -9.59 12.44 15.24
C LEU A 5 -8.45 13.30 14.68
N GLY A 6 -7.27 13.18 15.29
CA GLY A 6 -6.04 13.75 14.74
C GLY A 6 -5.84 13.25 13.32
N ILE A 7 -5.61 14.16 12.39
CA ILE A 7 -5.31 13.85 10.99
C ILE A 7 -4.05 12.98 11.00
N VAL A 8 -4.23 11.67 10.77
CA VAL A 8 -3.09 10.75 10.61
C VAL A 8 -2.55 11.00 9.21
N VAL A 9 -1.49 11.79 9.12
CA VAL A 9 -0.72 11.92 7.89
C VAL A 9 0.03 10.62 7.71
N ILE A 10 -0.50 9.72 6.88
CA ILE A 10 0.18 8.49 6.50
C ILE A 10 1.22 8.86 5.44
N GLU A 11 2.49 8.70 5.77
CA GLU A 11 3.54 8.84 4.78
C GLU A 11 3.42 7.72 3.73
N LYS A 12 3.66 8.05 2.46
CA LYS A 12 3.52 7.10 1.35
C LYS A 12 4.39 5.86 1.49
N GLN A 13 5.53 6.00 2.18
CA GLN A 13 6.46 4.90 2.47
C GLN A 13 5.91 3.95 3.54
N GLU A 14 5.13 4.48 4.48
CA GLU A 14 4.52 3.70 5.56
C GLU A 14 3.20 3.06 5.13
N LEU A 15 2.59 3.51 4.03
CA LEU A 15 1.27 3.05 3.57
C LEU A 15 1.21 1.53 3.41
N SER A 16 2.22 0.91 2.78
CA SER A 16 2.28 -0.54 2.57
C SER A 16 2.36 -1.34 3.87
N HIS A 17 2.84 -0.74 4.97
CA HIS A 17 2.89 -1.37 6.28
C HIS A 17 1.50 -1.59 6.92
N PHE A 18 0.49 -0.83 6.47
CA PHE A 18 -0.89 -0.98 6.93
C PHE A 18 -1.66 -2.11 6.23
N PHE A 19 -1.07 -2.70 5.18
CA PHE A 19 -1.62 -3.85 4.47
C PHE A 19 -0.84 -5.10 4.90
N PRO A 20 -1.42 -6.01 5.71
CA PRO A 20 -0.68 -7.14 6.28
C PRO A 20 -0.14 -8.09 5.21
N GLU A 21 -0.91 -8.29 4.14
CA GLU A 21 -0.53 -9.04 2.94
C GLU A 21 0.70 -8.44 2.24
N MET A 22 0.74 -7.12 2.05
CA MET A 22 1.91 -6.43 1.48
C MET A 22 3.09 -6.44 2.44
N ARG A 23 2.85 -6.19 3.73
CA ARG A 23 3.89 -6.14 4.77
C ARG A 23 4.65 -7.48 4.89
N ALA A 24 3.98 -8.60 4.67
CA ALA A 24 4.61 -9.92 4.69
C ALA A 24 5.61 -10.09 3.53
N LEU A 25 5.37 -9.43 2.40
CA LEU A 25 6.10 -9.62 1.15
C LEU A 25 7.05 -8.45 0.82
N MET A 26 6.87 -7.27 1.39
CA MET A 26 7.63 -6.05 1.05
C MET A 26 9.15 -6.18 1.27
N ASN A 27 9.58 -7.02 2.22
CA ASN A 27 11.00 -7.30 2.48
C ASN A 27 11.65 -8.17 1.39
N GLN A 28 10.84 -8.76 0.50
CA GLN A 28 11.30 -9.58 -0.62
C GLN A 28 11.41 -8.77 -1.92
N CYS A 29 10.95 -7.52 -1.92
CA CYS A 29 11.10 -6.64 -3.08
C CYS A 29 12.56 -6.39 -3.40
N ARG A 30 12.87 -6.33 -4.70
CA ARG A 30 14.23 -6.07 -5.21
C ARG A 30 14.82 -4.75 -4.70
N PHE A 31 13.98 -3.74 -4.48
CA PHE A 31 14.37 -2.40 -4.08
C PHE A 31 13.88 -2.09 -2.67
N HIS A 32 14.74 -1.47 -1.85
CA HIS A 32 14.37 -1.09 -0.48
C HIS A 32 13.31 0.02 -0.43
N ASN A 33 13.25 0.84 -1.48
CA ASN A 33 12.33 1.96 -1.64
C ASN A 33 11.21 1.62 -2.63
N CYS A 34 10.87 0.33 -2.74
CA CYS A 34 9.80 -0.13 -3.62
C CYS A 34 8.47 0.51 -3.20
N ARG A 35 7.82 1.20 -4.14
CA ARG A 35 6.50 1.82 -3.99
C ARG A 35 5.36 0.86 -4.34
N HIS A 36 5.66 -0.28 -4.94
CA HIS A 36 4.72 -1.30 -5.36
C HIS A 36 3.69 -0.81 -6.39
N ILE A 37 4.11 -0.01 -7.39
CA ILE A 37 3.18 0.58 -8.39
C ILE A 37 3.59 0.26 -9.83
N ASN A 38 4.86 0.45 -10.16
CA ASN A 38 5.37 0.25 -11.52
C ASN A 38 6.84 -0.17 -11.51
N GLU A 39 7.23 -0.91 -10.47
CA GLU A 39 8.62 -1.32 -10.29
C GLU A 39 8.85 -2.69 -10.91
N PRO A 40 9.93 -2.85 -11.69
CA PRO A 40 10.23 -4.12 -12.32
C PRO A 40 10.63 -5.17 -11.27
N GLY A 41 9.96 -6.32 -11.26
CA GLY A 41 10.18 -7.39 -10.28
C GLY A 41 9.71 -7.04 -8.88
N CYS A 42 8.60 -6.31 -8.78
CA CYS A 42 7.95 -6.05 -7.51
C CYS A 42 7.15 -7.29 -7.07
N VAL A 43 7.60 -7.94 -5.99
CA VAL A 43 6.93 -9.12 -5.40
C VAL A 43 5.46 -8.85 -5.06
N ILE A 44 5.09 -7.62 -4.70
CA ILE A 44 3.69 -7.27 -4.43
C ILE A 44 2.84 -7.35 -5.69
N MET A 45 3.35 -6.84 -6.82
CA MET A 45 2.64 -6.91 -8.09
C MET A 45 2.51 -8.36 -8.56
N GLU A 46 3.59 -9.13 -8.44
CA GLU A 46 3.58 -10.56 -8.78
C GLU A 46 2.54 -11.31 -7.93
N ALA A 47 2.51 -11.07 -6.61
CA ALA A 47 1.52 -11.67 -5.72
C ALA A 47 0.07 -11.25 -6.06
N VAL A 48 -0.15 -10.04 -6.60
CA VAL A 48 -1.47 -9.63 -7.10
C VAL A 48 -1.83 -10.40 -8.38
N GLU A 49 -0.86 -10.61 -9.29
CA GLU A 49 -1.05 -11.38 -10.52
C GLU A 49 -1.29 -12.87 -10.25
N GLU A 50 -0.62 -13.44 -9.24
CA GLU A 50 -0.79 -14.83 -8.79
C GLU A 50 -2.07 -15.04 -7.96
N GLY A 51 -2.65 -13.96 -7.41
CA GLY A 51 -3.86 -13.98 -6.59
C GLY A 51 -3.61 -14.21 -5.09
N ASP A 52 -2.36 -14.15 -4.64
CA ASP A 52 -1.97 -14.11 -3.23
C ASP A 52 -2.40 -12.81 -2.53
N ILE A 53 -2.38 -11.69 -3.27
CA ILE A 53 -2.96 -10.41 -2.85
C ILE A 53 -4.22 -10.17 -3.66
N GLU A 54 -5.32 -9.87 -2.98
CA GLU A 54 -6.58 -9.60 -3.68
C GLU A 54 -6.48 -8.27 -4.45
N SER A 55 -6.95 -8.25 -5.69
CA SER A 55 -6.90 -7.04 -6.53
C SER A 55 -7.62 -5.84 -5.92
N SER A 56 -8.71 -6.02 -5.16
CA SER A 56 -9.38 -4.92 -4.46
C SER A 56 -8.51 -4.31 -3.36
N ARG A 57 -7.67 -5.11 -2.72
CA ARG A 57 -6.74 -4.66 -1.67
C ARG A 57 -5.62 -3.83 -2.28
N TYR A 58 -5.08 -4.28 -3.41
CA TYR A 58 -4.11 -3.52 -4.19
C TYR A 58 -4.69 -2.21 -4.75
N ASP A 59 -5.93 -2.24 -5.26
CA ASP A 59 -6.64 -1.04 -5.72
C ASP A 59 -6.85 -0.02 -4.59
N SER A 60 -7.25 -0.50 -3.40
CA SER A 60 -7.37 0.35 -2.21
C SER A 60 -6.04 1.02 -1.85
N TYR A 61 -4.93 0.27 -1.93
CA TYR A 61 -3.59 0.81 -1.71
C TYR A 61 -3.27 1.92 -2.72
N LEU A 62 -3.51 1.70 -4.01
CA LEU A 62 -3.28 2.69 -5.06
C LEU A 62 -4.14 3.94 -4.84
N SER A 63 -5.43 3.79 -4.54
CA SER A 63 -6.34 4.91 -4.29
C SER A 63 -5.83 5.83 -3.16
N ILE A 64 -5.37 5.24 -2.04
CA ILE A 64 -4.81 5.99 -0.92
C ILE A 64 -3.46 6.63 -1.32
N TYR A 65 -2.61 5.89 -2.03
CA TYR A 65 -1.28 6.37 -2.46
C TYR A 65 -1.36 7.56 -3.43
N HIS A 66 -2.30 7.51 -4.37
CA HIS A 66 -2.59 8.58 -5.32
C HIS A 66 -3.34 9.76 -4.70
N ASN A 67 -3.71 9.65 -3.41
CA ASN A 67 -4.44 10.68 -2.68
C ASN A 67 -5.77 11.02 -3.38
N GLU A 68 -6.42 10.01 -3.96
CA GLU A 68 -7.76 10.16 -4.54
C GLU A 68 -8.85 10.28 -3.46
N ASP A 69 -8.47 10.19 -2.18
CA ASP A 69 -9.30 10.56 -1.05
C ASP A 69 -9.33 12.09 -0.90
N SER A 70 -10.11 12.72 -1.77
CA SER A 70 -10.62 14.09 -1.59
C SER A 70 -11.77 14.08 -0.58
N ARG A 71 -11.52 13.59 0.64
CA ARG A 71 -12.40 13.80 1.81
C ARG A 71 -11.67 14.66 2.83
N ALA A 72 -11.40 15.89 2.43
CA ALA A 72 -11.16 17.01 3.35
C ALA A 72 -12.42 17.89 3.38
#